data_AF-A0A4Q9Q3H3-F1
#
_entry.id   AF-A0A4Q9Q3H3-F1
#
_cell.length_a   1.000
_cell.length_b   1.000
_cell.length_c   1.000
_cell.angle_alpha   90.00
_cell.angle_beta   90.00
_cell.angle_gamma   90.00
#
_symmetry.space_group_name_H-M   'P 1'
#
loop_
_entity.id
_entity.type
_entity.pdbx_description
1 polymer ?
#
loop_
_entity_poly.entity_id
_entity_poly.type
_entity_poly.pdbx_seq_one_letter_code
_entity_poly.pdbx_strand_id
1 'polypeptide(L)'
;MIALATLTLITCLPVCCGFSWVYAPSRHEKSTGTPQRPLQNIDGRLPPEELAVILQGARSLDAYSKKSDCFRRAANAIQTRCSDLESDEDERVKAAISMTLCEIATAKHTSPPMECAPFESDSNGMYALHAESSGQCVLALSRSAQYWSSYSGYLREVAQLCFAFQRWNDIDVAKELYKNASIQTMDILRYMADREKHVEQAHEDSRSVVKAVLEQIRASSMTLGSASVVASENLGSLRGEISNQLGAIVSDVQERIALGHTRTVSKIDADVSGVINHLGATLHSMQLDLERTLAYHIGNAFDLVETQLLNVTRFMVRGFDASAK
;
A
#
# COMPACT_ATOMS: atom_id res chain seq x y z
N MET A 1 -3.57 18.21 -29.22
CA MET A 1 -2.48 17.74 -28.34
C MET A 1 -2.94 17.70 -26.89
N ILE A 2 -3.92 16.85 -26.56
CA ILE A 2 -4.48 16.69 -25.20
C ILE A 2 -4.50 15.19 -24.79
N ALA A 3 -3.98 14.29 -25.63
CA ALA A 3 -4.15 12.84 -25.46
C ALA A 3 -2.93 12.09 -24.88
N LEU A 4 -1.98 12.75 -24.22
CA LEU A 4 -0.74 12.11 -23.73
C LEU A 4 -0.56 12.15 -22.20
N ALA A 5 -1.50 12.72 -21.44
CA ALA A 5 -1.37 12.88 -19.99
C ALA A 5 -2.10 11.81 -19.15
N THR A 6 -2.80 10.85 -19.77
CA THR A 6 -3.65 9.89 -19.05
C THR A 6 -3.05 8.47 -18.93
N LEU A 7 -1.83 8.23 -19.42
CA LEU A 7 -1.24 6.89 -19.48
C LEU A 7 -0.20 6.56 -18.40
N THR A 8 0.13 7.48 -17.49
CA THR A 8 1.17 7.27 -16.46
C THR A 8 0.64 7.04 -15.04
N LEU A 9 -0.66 6.77 -14.87
CA LEU A 9 -1.29 6.60 -13.56
C LEU A 9 -1.77 5.17 -13.22
N ILE A 10 -1.51 4.17 -14.07
CA ILE A 10 -2.07 2.81 -13.89
C ILE A 10 -1.05 1.74 -13.41
N THR A 11 0.26 2.01 -13.35
CA THR A 11 1.25 0.96 -13.01
C THR A 11 1.75 0.94 -11.57
N CYS A 12 1.10 1.66 -10.63
CA CYS A 12 1.51 1.71 -9.22
C CYS A 12 0.69 0.81 -8.28
N LEU A 13 0.30 -0.39 -8.73
CA LEU A 13 -0.27 -1.44 -7.87
C LEU A 13 0.38 -2.77 -8.23
N PRO A 14 1.43 -3.17 -7.48
CA PRO A 14 1.26 -4.34 -6.63
C PRO A 14 2.04 -4.25 -5.31
N VAL A 15 2.00 -3.11 -4.59
CA VAL A 15 2.69 -2.98 -3.28
C VAL A 15 1.72 -3.00 -2.09
N CYS A 16 0.40 -2.95 -2.31
CA CYS A 16 -0.59 -2.92 -1.21
C CYS A 16 -1.28 -4.26 -0.91
N CYS A 17 -0.95 -5.36 -1.59
CA CYS A 17 -1.49 -6.69 -1.28
C CYS A 17 -0.43 -7.56 -0.59
N GLY A 18 -0.04 -7.18 0.64
CA GLY A 18 1.01 -7.90 1.35
C GLY A 18 0.88 -7.95 2.87
N PHE A 19 -0.12 -7.35 3.50
CA PHE A 19 -0.30 -7.46 4.96
C PHE A 19 -1.78 -7.34 5.34
N SER A 20 -2.49 -8.46 5.24
CA SER A 20 -3.65 -8.69 6.09
C SER A 20 -3.88 -10.19 6.19
N TRP A 21 -3.27 -10.83 7.18
CA TRP A 21 -3.87 -12.02 7.75
C TRP A 21 -5.10 -11.55 8.52
N VAL A 22 -6.24 -11.46 7.83
CA VAL A 22 -7.54 -11.43 8.50
C VAL A 22 -7.69 -12.80 9.14
N TYR A 23 -7.54 -12.85 10.46
CA TYR A 23 -7.99 -13.96 11.27
C TYR A 23 -9.50 -14.10 11.05
N ALA A 24 -9.89 -15.00 10.15
CA ALA A 24 -11.28 -15.40 10.00
C ALA A 24 -11.60 -16.35 11.16
N PRO A 25 -12.49 -16.01 12.10
CA PRO A 25 -12.94 -16.98 13.08
C PRO A 25 -13.71 -18.07 12.33
N SER A 26 -13.26 -19.31 12.43
CA SER A 26 -13.99 -20.45 11.89
C SER A 26 -15.36 -20.49 12.57
N ARG A 27 -16.43 -20.39 11.78
CA ARG A 27 -17.77 -20.71 12.27
C ARG A 27 -17.81 -22.20 12.53
N HIS A 28 -17.74 -22.57 13.81
CA HIS A 28 -18.11 -23.90 14.26
C HIS A 28 -19.58 -24.14 13.93
N GLU A 29 -19.80 -24.96 12.92
CA GLU A 29 -21.07 -25.60 12.63
C GLU A 29 -21.41 -26.51 13.81
N LYS A 30 -22.61 -26.33 14.37
CA LYS A 30 -23.10 -27.06 15.54
C LYS A 30 -23.34 -28.53 15.15
N SER A 31 -22.33 -29.36 15.32
CA SER A 31 -22.52 -30.81 15.41
C SER A 31 -22.99 -31.14 16.82
N THR A 32 -24.23 -31.60 16.90
CA THR A 32 -24.89 -32.11 18.10
C THR A 32 -24.26 -33.43 18.53
N GLY A 33 -23.82 -33.51 19.79
CA GLY A 33 -23.79 -34.77 20.56
C GLY A 33 -22.43 -35.30 20.97
N THR A 34 -21.84 -34.72 22.02
CA THR A 34 -21.16 -35.44 23.14
C THR A 34 -20.71 -34.40 24.18
N PRO A 35 -20.76 -34.68 25.50
CA PRO A 35 -20.32 -33.72 26.51
C PRO A 35 -18.80 -33.63 26.48
N GLN A 36 -18.26 -32.61 25.81
CA GLN A 36 -16.87 -32.21 25.97
C GLN A 36 -16.65 -31.75 27.42
N ARG A 37 -15.79 -32.47 28.14
CA ARG A 37 -15.24 -32.02 29.41
C ARG A 37 -14.61 -30.64 29.21
N PRO A 38 -14.75 -29.70 30.16
CA PRO A 38 -14.09 -28.40 30.07
C PRO A 38 -12.58 -28.59 29.91
N LEU A 39 -11.98 -27.85 28.97
CA LEU A 39 -10.53 -27.66 28.87
C LEU A 39 -10.01 -27.08 30.18
N GLN A 40 -9.65 -27.96 31.11
CA GLN A 40 -8.95 -27.60 32.34
C GLN A 40 -7.49 -27.27 31.98
N ASN A 41 -7.04 -26.12 32.52
CA ASN A 41 -5.67 -25.67 32.71
C ASN A 41 -4.57 -26.56 32.12
N ILE A 42 -3.92 -26.06 31.07
CA ILE A 42 -2.62 -26.55 30.59
C ILE A 42 -1.53 -26.02 31.53
N ASP A 43 -1.60 -26.39 32.81
CA ASP A 43 -0.36 -26.56 33.56
C ASP A 43 0.17 -27.92 33.10
N GLY A 44 1.16 -27.94 32.21
CA GLY A 44 1.80 -29.15 31.67
C GLY A 44 2.52 -30.02 32.71
N ARG A 45 2.11 -29.93 33.97
CA ARG A 45 2.62 -30.70 35.10
C ARG A 45 1.69 -31.90 35.29
N LEU A 46 2.16 -33.08 34.88
CA LEU A 46 1.47 -34.32 35.21
C LEU A 46 1.23 -34.36 36.73
N PRO A 47 0.01 -34.71 37.18
CA PRO A 47 -0.25 -34.88 38.59
C PRO A 47 0.70 -35.96 39.14
N PRO A 48 1.21 -35.79 40.38
CA PRO A 48 2.23 -36.66 40.95
C PRO A 48 1.79 -38.14 41.02
N GLU A 49 0.48 -38.38 41.09
CA GLU A 49 -0.11 -39.72 41.06
C GLU A 49 0.08 -40.41 39.71
N GLU A 50 -0.10 -39.70 38.60
CA GLU A 50 0.13 -40.26 37.26
C GLU A 50 1.61 -40.53 37.00
N LEU A 51 2.50 -39.67 37.52
CA LEU A 51 3.93 -39.88 37.44
C LEU A 51 4.37 -41.14 38.21
N ALA A 52 3.78 -41.39 39.38
CA ALA A 52 4.03 -42.60 40.16
C ALA A 52 3.62 -43.87 39.39
N VAL A 53 2.46 -43.85 38.72
CA VAL A 53 1.99 -44.96 37.88
C VAL A 53 2.94 -45.23 36.71
N ILE A 54 3.44 -44.18 36.02
CA ILE A 54 4.43 -44.33 34.94
C ILE A 54 5.71 -45.00 35.46
N LEU A 55 6.25 -44.50 36.57
CA LEU A 55 7.49 -45.02 37.14
C LEU A 55 7.34 -46.46 37.63
N GLN A 56 6.17 -46.82 38.17
CA GLN A 56 5.86 -48.18 38.56
C GLN A 56 5.75 -49.11 37.34
N GLY A 57 5.11 -48.67 36.26
CA GLY A 57 5.06 -49.39 34.99
C GLY A 57 6.45 -49.63 34.42
N ALA A 58 7.30 -48.61 34.37
CA ALA A 58 8.67 -48.71 33.89
C ALA A 58 9.52 -49.71 34.70
N ARG A 59 9.38 -49.72 36.03
CA ARG A 59 10.07 -50.70 36.90
C ARG A 59 9.58 -52.12 36.65
N SER A 60 8.28 -52.29 36.43
CA SER A 60 7.69 -53.60 36.13
C SER A 60 8.25 -54.13 34.80
N LEU A 61 8.28 -53.30 33.76
CA LEU A 61 8.87 -53.64 32.46
C LEU A 61 10.37 -53.98 32.55
N ASP A 62 11.14 -53.21 33.30
CA ASP A 62 12.58 -53.47 33.54
C ASP A 62 12.82 -54.77 34.33
N ALA A 63 11.91 -55.15 35.23
CA ALA A 63 12.01 -56.43 35.92
C ALA A 63 11.87 -57.62 34.95
N TYR A 64 10.99 -57.51 33.94
CA TYR A 64 10.79 -58.57 32.94
C TYR A 64 11.91 -58.64 31.90
N SER A 65 12.57 -57.52 31.58
CA SER A 65 13.73 -57.52 30.68
C SER A 65 14.92 -58.32 31.25
N LYS A 66 14.98 -58.45 32.59
CA LYS A 66 16.02 -59.16 33.35
C LYS A 66 15.69 -60.63 33.66
N LYS A 67 14.47 -61.10 33.40
CA LYS A 67 14.05 -62.50 33.66
C LYS A 67 14.56 -63.45 32.56
N SER A 68 14.42 -64.76 32.81
CA SER A 68 14.80 -65.82 31.87
C SER A 68 14.02 -65.77 30.54
N ASP A 69 14.53 -66.45 29.52
CA ASP A 69 13.97 -66.43 28.16
C ASP A 69 12.49 -66.81 28.08
N CYS A 70 12.01 -67.70 28.96
CA CYS A 70 10.59 -68.05 29.06
C CYS A 70 9.74 -66.83 29.41
N PHE A 71 10.09 -66.12 30.48
CA PHE A 71 9.35 -64.93 30.92
C PHE A 71 9.43 -63.81 29.91
N ARG A 72 10.56 -63.63 29.24
CA ARG A 72 10.71 -62.62 28.18
C ARG A 72 9.81 -62.92 26.98
N ARG A 73 9.73 -64.19 26.54
CA ARG A 73 8.82 -64.62 25.48
C ARG A 73 7.35 -64.38 25.87
N ALA A 74 6.96 -64.79 27.08
CA ALA A 74 5.61 -64.58 27.59
C ALA A 74 5.26 -63.09 27.70
N ALA A 75 6.17 -62.26 28.23
CA ALA A 75 5.98 -60.81 28.34
C ALA A 75 5.89 -60.11 26.98
N ASN A 76 6.67 -60.54 25.97
CA ASN A 76 6.57 -60.01 24.61
C ASN A 76 5.24 -60.38 23.96
N ALA A 77 4.75 -61.61 24.16
CA ALA A 77 3.43 -62.01 23.66
C ALA A 77 2.32 -61.15 24.27
N ILE A 78 2.41 -60.87 25.58
CA ILE A 78 1.53 -59.93 26.27
C ILE A 78 1.59 -58.55 25.61
N GLN A 79 2.79 -57.98 25.45
CA GLN A 79 3.00 -56.67 24.83
C GLN A 79 2.31 -56.54 23.47
N THR A 80 2.44 -57.54 22.59
CA THR A 80 1.87 -57.50 21.24
C THR A 80 0.34 -57.59 21.21
N ARG A 81 -0.28 -58.11 22.27
CA ARG A 81 -1.72 -58.43 22.31
C ARG A 81 -2.46 -57.76 23.44
N CYS A 82 -1.93 -56.65 23.97
CA CYS A 82 -2.56 -55.98 25.11
C CYS A 82 -3.99 -55.48 24.85
N SER A 83 -4.34 -55.17 23.60
CA SER A 83 -5.72 -54.83 23.22
C SER A 83 -6.66 -56.03 23.36
N ASP A 84 -6.19 -57.24 23.04
CA ASP A 84 -6.97 -58.47 23.18
C ASP A 84 -7.07 -58.86 24.66
N LEU A 85 -5.98 -58.75 25.42
CA LEU A 85 -5.91 -59.15 26.84
C LEU A 85 -6.76 -58.28 27.78
N GLU A 86 -7.07 -57.04 27.39
CA GLU A 86 -7.97 -56.15 28.14
C GLU A 86 -9.44 -56.50 27.91
N SER A 87 -9.78 -56.99 26.72
CA SER A 87 -11.17 -57.28 26.31
C SER A 87 -11.55 -58.75 26.43
N ASP A 88 -10.58 -59.66 26.34
CA ASP A 88 -10.73 -61.11 26.35
C ASP A 88 -10.11 -61.73 27.60
N GLU A 89 -11.00 -62.17 28.49
CA GLU A 89 -10.67 -62.88 29.72
C GLU A 89 -9.92 -64.18 29.47
N ASP A 90 -10.25 -64.91 28.40
CA ASP A 90 -9.62 -66.19 28.10
C ASP A 90 -8.15 -65.99 27.70
N GLU A 91 -7.86 -64.95 26.92
CA GLU A 91 -6.48 -64.60 26.55
C GLU A 91 -5.67 -64.19 27.78
N ARG A 92 -6.30 -63.47 28.73
CA ARG A 92 -5.66 -63.11 30.00
C ARG A 92 -5.33 -64.35 30.83
N VAL A 93 -6.24 -65.31 30.88
CA VAL A 93 -6.02 -66.61 31.52
C VAL A 93 -4.86 -67.36 30.87
N LYS A 94 -4.81 -67.43 29.53
CA LYS A 94 -3.72 -68.11 28.80
C LYS A 94 -2.36 -67.47 29.09
N ALA A 95 -2.27 -66.14 29.07
CA ALA A 95 -1.06 -65.42 29.41
C ALA A 95 -0.60 -65.70 30.85
N ALA A 96 -1.54 -65.69 31.81
CA ALA A 96 -1.25 -66.01 33.20
C ALA A 96 -0.77 -67.46 33.38
N ILE A 97 -1.36 -68.42 32.66
CA ILE A 97 -0.89 -69.81 32.63
C ILE A 97 0.55 -69.87 32.12
N SER A 98 0.85 -69.27 30.96
CA SER A 98 2.21 -69.30 30.40
C SER A 98 3.26 -68.69 31.33
N MET A 99 2.94 -67.58 32.01
CA MET A 99 3.84 -66.99 33.02
C MET A 99 4.03 -67.89 34.24
N THR A 100 2.97 -68.57 34.67
CA THR A 100 3.03 -69.55 35.77
C THR A 100 3.90 -70.74 35.41
N LEU A 101 3.78 -71.26 34.19
CA LEU A 101 4.61 -72.35 33.70
C LEU A 101 6.09 -71.94 33.61
N CYS A 102 6.37 -70.70 33.20
CA CYS A 102 7.72 -70.16 33.27
C CYS A 102 8.28 -70.18 34.70
N GLU A 103 7.46 -69.83 35.72
CA GLU A 103 7.88 -69.89 37.12
C GLU A 103 8.12 -71.33 37.59
N ILE A 104 7.20 -72.25 37.27
CA ILE A 104 7.33 -73.66 37.63
C ILE A 104 8.59 -74.26 37.00
N ALA A 105 8.87 -73.95 35.74
CA ALA A 105 10.07 -74.42 35.04
C ALA A 105 11.39 -73.95 35.68
N THR A 106 11.38 -72.86 36.46
CA THR A 106 12.57 -72.44 37.24
C THR A 106 12.82 -73.30 38.47
N ALA A 107 11.82 -74.06 38.95
CA ALA A 107 11.95 -74.93 40.11
C ALA A 107 12.52 -76.30 39.70
N LYS A 108 13.78 -76.59 40.10
CA LYS A 108 14.56 -77.78 39.69
C LYS A 108 13.91 -79.16 39.87
N HIS A 109 12.86 -79.30 40.70
CA HIS A 109 12.25 -80.60 41.04
C HIS A 109 10.74 -80.64 40.79
N THR A 110 10.24 -79.73 39.96
CA THR A 110 8.81 -79.57 39.78
C THR A 110 8.48 -79.54 38.29
N SER A 111 7.74 -80.55 37.83
CA SER A 111 7.17 -80.56 36.49
C SER A 111 5.79 -79.91 36.51
N PRO A 112 5.40 -79.15 35.47
CA PRO A 112 4.05 -78.63 35.36
C PRO A 112 3.01 -79.76 35.19
N PRO A 113 1.73 -79.50 35.52
CA PRO A 113 0.66 -80.46 35.26
C PRO A 113 0.54 -80.79 33.76
N MET A 114 0.25 -82.05 33.44
CA MET A 114 0.12 -82.51 32.05
C MET A 114 -1.03 -81.81 31.32
N GLU A 115 -2.07 -81.39 32.05
CA GLU A 115 -3.19 -80.61 31.55
C GLU A 115 -2.76 -79.22 31.03
N CYS A 116 -1.56 -78.74 31.43
CA CYS A 116 -0.99 -77.46 31.03
C CYS A 116 0.05 -77.57 29.92
N ALA A 117 0.38 -78.78 29.43
CA ALA A 117 1.36 -79.00 28.36
C ALA A 117 1.14 -78.12 27.10
N PRO A 118 -0.10 -77.82 26.67
CA PRO A 118 -0.30 -76.98 25.49
C PRO A 118 0.14 -75.51 25.66
N PHE A 119 0.34 -75.05 26.90
CA PHE A 119 0.71 -73.67 27.20
C PHE A 119 2.21 -73.48 27.44
N GLU A 120 3.01 -74.54 27.28
CA GLU A 120 4.47 -74.48 27.41
C GLU A 120 5.10 -73.71 26.25
N SER A 121 6.06 -72.85 26.61
CA SER A 121 6.65 -71.80 25.77
C SER A 121 7.44 -72.25 24.54
N ASP A 122 7.64 -73.56 24.34
CA ASP A 122 8.37 -74.12 23.19
C ASP A 122 7.47 -74.63 22.06
N SER A 123 6.15 -74.59 22.26
CA SER A 123 5.19 -74.82 21.18
C SER A 123 5.11 -73.56 20.31
N ASN A 124 5.58 -73.66 19.06
CA ASN A 124 5.68 -72.58 18.07
C ASN A 124 4.31 -72.08 17.55
N GLY A 125 3.28 -72.13 18.39
CA GLY A 125 1.92 -71.86 18.00
C GLY A 125 1.03 -71.57 19.18
N MET A 126 0.87 -70.29 19.49
CA MET A 126 -0.30 -69.73 20.17
C MET A 126 -1.56 -69.87 19.28
N TYR A 127 -1.74 -71.02 18.64
CA TYR A 127 -2.77 -71.31 17.65
C TYR A 127 -3.77 -72.28 18.26
N ALA A 128 -4.98 -71.77 18.48
CA ALA A 128 -6.20 -72.53 18.72
C ALA A 128 -6.19 -73.47 19.96
N LEU A 129 -5.93 -72.91 21.14
CA LEU A 129 -6.33 -73.57 22.39
C LEU A 129 -7.75 -73.17 22.76
N HIS A 130 -8.66 -74.15 22.72
CA HIS A 130 -10.06 -74.00 23.13
C HIS A 130 -10.14 -73.56 24.60
N ALA A 131 -11.14 -72.75 24.97
CA ALA A 131 -11.38 -72.33 26.35
C ALA A 131 -11.51 -73.51 27.34
N GLU A 132 -11.87 -74.69 26.83
CA GLU A 132 -11.95 -75.92 27.62
C GLU A 132 -10.56 -76.41 28.10
N SER A 133 -9.50 -76.19 27.33
CA SER A 133 -8.13 -76.61 27.72
C SER A 133 -7.48 -75.65 28.72
N SER A 134 -7.79 -74.35 28.67
CA SER A 134 -7.34 -73.39 29.70
C SER A 134 -8.01 -73.69 31.04
N GLY A 135 -9.31 -73.97 31.05
CA GLY A 135 -10.05 -74.37 32.26
C GLY A 135 -9.46 -75.62 32.93
N GLN A 136 -9.13 -76.66 32.17
CA GLN A 136 -8.51 -77.88 32.70
C GLN A 136 -7.13 -77.61 33.31
N CYS A 137 -6.31 -76.80 32.67
CA CYS A 137 -5.01 -76.39 33.23
C CYS A 137 -5.18 -75.58 34.52
N VAL A 138 -6.10 -74.61 34.56
CA VAL A 138 -6.37 -73.81 35.78
C VAL A 138 -6.85 -74.71 36.93
N LEU A 139 -7.73 -75.68 36.65
CA LEU A 139 -8.16 -76.67 37.63
C LEU A 139 -6.97 -77.51 38.14
N ALA A 140 -6.05 -77.90 37.26
CA ALA A 140 -4.84 -78.63 37.66
C ALA A 140 -3.89 -77.78 38.51
N LEU A 141 -3.68 -76.50 38.16
CA LEU A 141 -2.89 -75.55 38.95
C LEU A 141 -3.51 -75.32 40.33
N SER A 142 -4.84 -75.30 40.44
CA SER A 142 -5.55 -75.12 41.72
C SER A 142 -5.33 -76.26 42.73
N ARG A 143 -4.85 -77.44 42.28
CA ARG A 143 -4.54 -78.58 43.16
C ARG A 143 -3.32 -78.33 44.06
N SER A 144 -2.48 -77.34 43.73
CA SER A 144 -1.32 -76.91 44.52
C SER A 144 -1.48 -75.46 44.95
N ALA A 145 -1.43 -75.21 46.27
CA ALA A 145 -1.52 -73.86 46.80
C ALA A 145 -0.39 -72.94 46.28
N GLN A 146 0.80 -73.51 46.02
CA GLN A 146 1.93 -72.77 45.46
C GLN A 146 1.64 -72.34 44.01
N TYR A 147 1.18 -73.26 43.14
CA TYR A 147 0.88 -72.93 41.75
C TYR A 147 -0.32 -71.99 41.63
N TRP A 148 -1.33 -72.18 42.47
CA TRP A 148 -2.48 -71.29 42.54
C TRP A 148 -2.08 -69.86 42.91
N SER A 149 -1.14 -69.71 43.85
CA SER A 149 -0.61 -68.40 44.25
C SER A 149 0.13 -67.73 43.08
N SER A 150 1.00 -68.46 42.37
CA SER A 150 1.71 -67.94 41.19
C SER A 150 0.73 -67.56 40.08
N TYR A 151 -0.23 -68.43 39.75
CA TYR A 151 -1.25 -68.18 38.72
C TYR A 151 -2.12 -66.96 39.03
N SER A 152 -2.70 -66.89 40.24
CA SER A 152 -3.55 -65.76 40.62
C SER A 152 -2.78 -64.44 40.74
N GLY A 153 -1.48 -64.51 41.06
CA GLY A 153 -0.56 -63.39 40.96
C GLY A 153 -0.41 -62.90 39.53
N TYR A 154 -0.02 -63.78 38.61
CA TYR A 154 0.17 -63.41 37.20
C TYR A 154 -1.11 -62.97 36.52
N LEU A 155 -2.27 -63.52 36.88
CA LEU A 155 -3.55 -63.08 36.32
C LEU A 155 -3.82 -61.58 36.58
N ARG A 156 -3.45 -61.09 37.77
CA ARG A 156 -3.53 -59.66 38.11
C ARG A 156 -2.40 -58.86 37.47
N GLU A 157 -1.21 -59.44 37.41
CA GLU A 157 -0.01 -58.78 36.89
C GLU A 157 -0.09 -58.57 35.37
N VAL A 158 -0.67 -59.50 34.60
CA VAL A 158 -0.84 -59.37 33.14
C VAL A 158 -1.60 -58.11 32.78
N ALA A 159 -2.68 -57.79 33.51
CA ALA A 159 -3.43 -56.55 33.30
C ALA A 159 -2.56 -55.31 33.57
N GLN A 160 -1.81 -55.31 34.67
CA GLN A 160 -0.90 -54.20 35.02
C GLN A 160 0.25 -54.03 34.01
N LEU A 161 0.79 -55.14 33.52
CA LEU A 161 1.81 -55.15 32.48
C LEU A 161 1.27 -54.55 31.18
N CYS A 162 0.03 -54.85 30.81
CA CYS A 162 -0.56 -54.27 29.61
C CYS A 162 -0.77 -52.77 29.70
N PHE A 163 -1.28 -52.26 30.83
CA PHE A 163 -1.33 -50.82 31.07
C PHE A 163 0.06 -50.18 31.02
N ALA A 164 1.09 -50.85 31.55
CA ALA A 164 2.46 -50.37 31.50
C ALA A 164 3.02 -50.34 30.07
N PHE A 165 2.80 -51.40 29.26
CA PHE A 165 3.25 -51.48 27.87
C PHE A 165 2.58 -50.46 26.97
N GLN A 166 1.25 -50.31 27.06
CA GLN A 166 0.51 -49.31 26.30
C GLN A 166 1.03 -47.90 26.62
N ARG A 167 1.13 -47.57 27.91
CA ARG A 167 1.61 -46.24 28.33
C ARG A 167 3.05 -45.98 27.93
N TRP A 168 3.91 -47.00 27.94
CA TRP A 168 5.28 -46.87 27.48
C TRP A 168 5.34 -46.61 25.96
N ASN A 169 4.54 -47.34 25.18
CA ASN A 169 4.42 -47.12 23.74
C ASN A 169 3.90 -45.70 23.43
N ASP A 170 2.89 -45.23 24.16
CA ASP A 170 2.35 -43.87 24.00
C ASP A 170 3.41 -42.80 24.28
N ILE A 171 4.24 -43.02 25.32
CA ILE A 171 5.36 -42.11 25.64
C ILE A 171 6.37 -42.08 24.50
N ASP A 172 6.73 -43.22 23.93
CA ASP A 172 7.70 -43.28 22.84
C ASP A 172 7.15 -42.68 21.54
N VAL A 173 5.87 -42.93 21.22
CA VAL A 173 5.16 -42.26 20.11
C VAL A 173 5.12 -40.75 20.31
N ALA A 174 4.81 -40.29 21.52
CA ALA A 174 4.79 -38.86 21.84
C ALA A 174 6.17 -38.22 21.66
N LYS A 175 7.25 -38.84 22.16
CA LYS A 175 8.63 -38.35 21.97
C LYS A 175 8.98 -38.20 20.49
N GLU A 176 8.63 -39.19 19.68
CA GLU A 176 8.90 -39.17 18.24
C GLU A 176 8.08 -38.06 17.54
N LEU A 177 6.82 -37.88 17.92
CA LEU A 177 5.99 -36.79 17.40
C LEU A 177 6.57 -35.42 17.77
N TYR A 178 7.00 -35.22 19.02
CA TYR A 178 7.63 -33.98 19.46
C TYR A 178 8.93 -33.69 18.73
N LYS A 179 9.76 -34.70 18.49
CA LYS A 179 10.98 -34.58 17.70
C LYS A 179 10.67 -34.14 16.27
N ASN A 180 9.70 -34.79 15.62
CA ASN A 180 9.30 -34.47 14.26
C ASN A 180 8.69 -33.06 14.15
N ALA A 181 7.84 -32.67 15.11
CA ALA A 181 7.29 -31.31 15.18
C ALA A 181 8.38 -30.25 15.43
N SER A 182 9.39 -30.57 16.25
CA SER A 182 10.51 -29.66 16.52
C SER A 182 11.35 -29.43 15.28
N ILE A 183 11.64 -30.48 14.50
CA ILE A 183 12.36 -30.38 13.22
C ILE A 183 11.58 -29.50 12.25
N GLN A 184 10.28 -29.75 12.08
CA GLN A 184 9.43 -28.94 11.19
C GLN A 184 9.39 -27.46 11.61
N THR A 185 9.31 -27.20 12.93
CA THR A 185 9.33 -25.84 13.46
C THR A 185 10.64 -25.14 13.15
N MET A 186 11.78 -25.84 13.29
CA MET A 186 13.09 -25.30 12.92
C MET A 186 13.19 -24.95 11.44
N ASP A 187 12.64 -25.80 10.57
CA ASP A 187 12.67 -25.56 9.12
C ASP A 187 11.80 -24.36 8.72
N ILE A 188 10.63 -24.20 9.34
CA ILE A 188 9.77 -23.02 9.15
C ILE A 188 10.50 -21.75 9.61
N LEU A 189 11.14 -21.77 10.78
CA LEU A 189 11.88 -20.63 11.29
C LEU A 189 13.05 -20.23 10.37
N ARG A 190 13.78 -21.22 9.84
CA ARG A 190 14.84 -20.99 8.85
C ARG A 190 14.30 -20.36 7.59
N TYR A 191 13.19 -20.88 7.06
CA TYR A 191 12.53 -20.32 5.89
C TYR A 191 12.08 -18.86 6.12
N MET A 192 11.48 -18.57 7.28
CA MET A 192 11.06 -17.21 7.61
C MET A 192 12.24 -16.25 7.72
N ALA A 193 13.35 -16.67 8.35
CA ALA A 193 14.57 -15.87 8.46
C ALA A 193 15.22 -15.59 7.08
N ASP A 194 15.23 -16.58 6.19
CA ASP A 194 15.74 -16.41 4.83
C ASP A 194 14.86 -15.45 4.02
N ARG A 195 13.54 -15.60 4.12
CA ARG A 195 12.59 -14.68 3.49
C ARG A 195 12.74 -13.25 4.02
N GLU A 196 12.95 -13.06 5.31
CA GLU A 196 13.18 -11.75 5.92
C GLU A 196 14.45 -11.09 5.35
N LYS A 197 15.53 -11.86 5.20
CA LYS A 197 16.76 -11.38 4.57
C LYS A 197 16.54 -10.93 3.12
N HIS A 198 15.76 -11.68 2.34
CA HIS A 198 15.41 -11.30 0.97
C HIS A 198 14.56 -10.03 0.91
N VAL A 199 13.63 -9.86 1.86
CA VAL A 199 12.81 -8.65 1.96
C VAL A 199 13.67 -7.44 2.32
N GLU A 200 14.62 -7.57 3.25
CA GLU A 200 15.55 -6.48 3.60
C GLU A 200 16.42 -6.08 2.39
N GLN A 201 16.93 -7.06 1.63
CA GLN A 201 17.68 -6.79 0.40
C GLN A 201 16.83 -6.04 -0.63
N ALA A 202 15.60 -6.50 -0.89
CA ALA A 202 14.69 -5.82 -1.80
C ALA A 202 14.32 -4.41 -1.33
N HIS A 203 14.21 -4.19 -0.02
CA HIS A 203 14.00 -2.86 0.55
C HIS A 203 15.19 -1.94 0.32
N GLU A 204 16.42 -2.42 0.50
CA GLU A 204 17.62 -1.63 0.27
C GLU A 204 17.79 -1.29 -1.21
N ASP A 205 17.56 -2.27 -2.10
CA ASP A 205 17.54 -2.05 -3.54
C ASP A 205 16.50 -0.98 -3.92
N SER A 206 15.27 -1.08 -3.38
CA SER A 206 14.23 -0.08 -3.61
C SER A 206 14.63 1.31 -3.09
N ARG A 207 15.27 1.42 -1.92
CA ARG A 207 15.76 2.70 -1.40
C ARG A 207 16.81 3.30 -2.33
N SER A 208 17.71 2.48 -2.86
CA SER A 208 18.75 2.93 -3.80
C SER A 208 18.14 3.50 -5.09
N VAL A 209 17.12 2.84 -5.63
CA VAL A 209 16.39 3.30 -6.83
C VAL A 209 15.67 4.62 -6.55
N VAL A 210 14.96 4.73 -5.43
CA VAL A 210 14.28 5.99 -5.04
C VAL A 210 15.30 7.13 -4.92
N LYS A 211 16.46 6.88 -4.32
CA LYS A 211 17.53 7.87 -4.22
C LYS A 211 18.06 8.31 -5.60
N ALA A 212 18.28 7.35 -6.51
CA ALA A 212 18.73 7.65 -7.87
C ALA A 212 17.68 8.48 -8.65
N VAL A 213 16.40 8.14 -8.52
CA VAL A 213 15.30 8.90 -9.15
C VAL A 213 15.22 10.32 -8.58
N LEU A 214 15.36 10.50 -7.27
CA LEU A 214 15.37 11.83 -6.65
C LEU A 214 16.54 12.70 -7.18
N GLU A 215 17.73 12.13 -7.32
CA GLU A 215 18.86 12.86 -7.91
C GLU A 215 18.64 13.20 -9.38
N GLN A 216 18.05 12.29 -10.16
CA GLN A 216 17.69 12.58 -11.54
C GLN A 216 16.65 13.70 -11.65
N ILE A 217 15.64 13.72 -10.77
CA ILE A 217 14.65 14.80 -10.70
C ILE A 217 15.34 16.12 -10.35
N ARG A 218 16.26 16.11 -9.38
CA ARG A 218 17.02 17.30 -8.99
C ARG A 218 17.85 17.86 -10.15
N ALA A 219 18.56 16.99 -10.87
CA ALA A 219 19.35 17.37 -12.04
C ALA A 219 18.46 17.95 -13.16
N SER A 220 17.33 17.29 -13.43
CA SER A 220 16.35 17.75 -14.42
C SER A 220 15.76 19.11 -14.05
N SER A 221 15.43 19.34 -12.77
CA SER A 221 14.95 20.62 -12.27
C SER A 221 15.98 21.74 -12.47
N MET A 222 17.28 21.46 -12.25
CA MET A 222 18.33 22.44 -12.52
C MET A 222 18.43 22.80 -14.01
N THR A 223 18.35 21.79 -14.89
CA THR A 223 18.38 22.04 -16.35
C THR A 223 17.14 22.80 -16.84
N LEU A 224 15.96 22.53 -16.28
CA LEU A 224 14.74 23.28 -16.57
C LEU A 224 14.86 24.73 -16.06
N GLY A 225 15.43 24.92 -14.89
CA GLY A 225 15.68 26.26 -14.32
C GLY A 225 16.59 27.10 -15.22
N SER A 226 17.73 26.55 -15.67
CA SER A 226 18.63 27.27 -16.58
C SER A 226 18.00 27.55 -17.95
N ALA A 227 17.31 26.57 -18.53
CA ALA A 227 16.59 26.75 -19.79
C ALA A 227 15.50 27.84 -19.68
N SER A 228 14.78 27.90 -18.56
CA SER A 228 13.77 28.93 -18.29
C SER A 228 14.39 30.33 -18.19
N VAL A 229 15.55 30.48 -17.53
CA VAL A 229 16.26 31.76 -17.44
C VAL A 229 16.66 32.24 -18.83
N VAL A 230 17.29 31.38 -19.63
CA VAL A 230 17.68 31.71 -21.02
C VAL A 230 16.47 32.07 -21.87
N ALA A 231 15.36 31.34 -21.76
CA ALA A 231 14.12 31.66 -22.47
C ALA A 231 13.57 33.03 -22.05
N SER A 232 13.63 33.37 -20.76
CA SER A 232 13.19 34.66 -20.24
C SER A 232 14.07 35.82 -20.71
N GLU A 233 15.38 35.62 -20.80
CA GLU A 233 16.33 36.60 -21.34
C GLU A 233 16.07 36.84 -22.83
N ASN A 234 15.88 35.78 -23.61
CA ASN A 234 15.54 35.88 -25.03
C ASN A 234 14.22 36.63 -25.26
N LEU A 235 13.18 36.32 -24.47
CA LEU A 235 11.90 37.05 -24.53
C LEU A 235 12.05 38.51 -24.11
N GLY A 236 12.89 38.79 -23.10
CA GLY A 236 13.21 40.15 -22.66
C GLY A 236 13.91 40.96 -23.75
N SER A 237 14.88 40.34 -24.43
CA SER A 237 15.60 40.92 -25.58
C SER A 237 14.65 41.21 -26.74
N LEU A 238 13.83 40.23 -27.15
CA LEU A 238 12.84 40.40 -28.22
C LEU A 238 11.84 41.51 -27.90
N ARG A 239 11.36 41.57 -26.65
CA ARG A 239 10.46 42.65 -26.19
C ARG A 239 11.15 44.01 -26.27
N GLY A 240 12.42 44.10 -25.88
CA GLY A 240 13.21 45.32 -25.98
C GLY A 240 13.33 45.80 -27.43
N GLU A 241 13.64 44.88 -28.35
CA GLU A 241 13.73 45.17 -29.79
C GLU A 241 12.39 45.67 -30.35
N ILE A 242 11.29 44.98 -30.05
CA ILE A 242 9.94 45.40 -30.46
C ILE A 242 9.60 46.78 -29.90
N SER A 243 9.90 47.02 -28.62
CA SER A 243 9.63 48.33 -27.99
C SER A 243 10.41 49.46 -28.65
N ASN A 244 11.68 49.21 -29.00
CA ASN A 244 12.52 50.19 -29.69
C ASN A 244 12.01 50.48 -31.09
N GLN A 245 11.64 49.45 -31.86
CA GLN A 245 11.05 49.63 -33.19
C GLN A 245 9.72 50.38 -33.13
N LEU A 246 8.85 50.03 -32.18
CA LEU A 246 7.57 50.74 -32.00
C LEU A 246 7.79 52.20 -31.63
N GLY A 247 8.75 52.48 -30.74
CA GLY A 247 9.12 53.85 -30.36
C GLY A 247 9.62 54.68 -31.54
N ALA A 248 10.47 54.09 -32.40
CA ALA A 248 10.95 54.73 -33.62
C ALA A 248 9.80 55.05 -34.59
N ILE A 249 8.86 54.12 -34.79
CA ILE A 249 7.68 54.33 -35.65
C ILE A 249 6.78 55.44 -35.10
N VAL A 250 6.50 55.45 -33.78
CA VAL A 250 5.68 56.49 -33.15
C VAL A 250 6.33 57.86 -33.30
N SER A 251 7.65 57.94 -33.13
CA SER A 251 8.40 59.19 -33.33
C SER A 251 8.30 59.70 -34.77
N ASP A 252 8.47 58.83 -35.78
CA ASP A 252 8.32 59.19 -37.20
C ASP A 252 6.90 59.70 -37.51
N VAL A 253 5.87 59.02 -36.98
CA VAL A 253 4.47 59.45 -37.15
C VAL A 253 4.23 60.81 -36.51
N GLN A 254 4.76 61.03 -35.30
CA GLN A 254 4.59 62.30 -34.59
C GLN A 254 5.30 63.46 -35.33
N GLU A 255 6.48 63.20 -35.89
CA GLU A 255 7.19 64.15 -36.74
C GLU A 255 6.38 64.47 -38.02
N ARG A 256 5.82 63.46 -38.69
CA ARG A 256 4.95 63.66 -39.87
C ARG A 256 3.70 64.48 -39.54
N ILE A 257 3.09 64.26 -38.38
CA ILE A 257 1.92 65.03 -37.92
C ILE A 257 2.33 66.49 -37.67
N ALA A 258 3.46 66.75 -37.01
CA ALA A 258 3.97 68.10 -36.77
C ALA A 258 4.28 68.84 -38.09
N LEU A 259 4.89 68.16 -39.05
CA LEU A 259 5.12 68.68 -40.40
C LEU A 259 3.81 68.93 -41.17
N GLY A 260 2.81 68.05 -41.00
CA GLY A 260 1.47 68.25 -41.55
C GLY A 260 0.80 69.50 -40.98
N HIS A 261 0.84 69.66 -39.66
CA HIS A 261 0.27 70.83 -38.97
C HIS A 261 0.92 72.14 -39.40
N THR A 262 2.24 72.20 -39.46
CA THR A 262 2.96 73.39 -39.92
C THR A 262 2.60 73.76 -41.36
N ARG A 263 2.46 72.79 -42.27
CA ARG A 263 1.98 73.03 -43.64
C ARG A 263 0.53 73.52 -43.70
N THR A 264 -0.35 72.97 -42.87
CA THR A 264 -1.75 73.45 -42.85
C THR A 264 -1.85 74.87 -42.29
N VAL A 265 -1.08 75.19 -41.25
CA VAL A 265 -1.04 76.54 -40.67
C VAL A 265 -0.47 77.53 -41.67
N SER A 266 0.61 77.19 -42.38
CA SER A 266 1.17 78.08 -43.40
C SER A 266 0.22 78.31 -44.57
N LYS A 267 -0.57 77.31 -44.97
CA LYS A 267 -1.62 77.47 -45.98
C LYS A 267 -2.72 78.41 -45.51
N ILE A 268 -3.19 78.25 -44.27
CA ILE A 268 -4.20 79.15 -43.68
C ILE A 268 -3.66 80.58 -43.60
N ASP A 269 -2.41 80.77 -43.20
CA ASP A 269 -1.76 82.09 -43.14
C ASP A 269 -1.68 82.76 -44.51
N ALA A 270 -1.34 81.99 -45.56
CA ALA A 270 -1.35 82.47 -46.94
C ALA A 270 -2.75 82.87 -47.42
N ASP A 271 -3.77 82.05 -47.12
CA ASP A 271 -5.16 82.34 -47.48
C ASP A 271 -5.69 83.59 -46.75
N VAL A 272 -5.40 83.72 -45.44
CA VAL A 272 -5.74 84.91 -44.64
C VAL A 272 -5.05 86.16 -45.16
N SER A 273 -3.75 86.08 -45.48
CA SER A 273 -3.00 87.17 -46.09
C SER A 273 -3.60 87.60 -47.43
N GLY A 274 -4.06 86.63 -48.24
CA GLY A 274 -4.79 86.90 -49.48
C GLY A 274 -6.09 87.69 -49.26
N VAL A 275 -6.88 87.30 -48.25
CA VAL A 275 -8.11 88.03 -47.87
C VAL A 275 -7.79 89.44 -47.39
N ILE A 276 -6.78 89.62 -46.54
CA ILE A 276 -6.36 90.95 -46.05
C ILE A 276 -5.97 91.86 -47.21
N ASN A 277 -5.16 91.37 -48.15
CA ASN A 277 -4.75 92.13 -49.32
C ASN A 277 -5.93 92.51 -50.20
N HIS A 278 -6.89 91.58 -50.39
CA HIS A 278 -8.11 91.88 -51.14
C HIS A 278 -8.94 92.96 -50.45
N LEU A 279 -9.13 92.85 -49.12
CA LEU A 279 -9.86 93.82 -48.33
C LEU A 279 -9.23 95.22 -48.42
N GLY A 280 -7.90 95.28 -48.32
CA GLY A 280 -7.12 96.51 -48.48
C GLY A 280 -7.30 97.14 -49.86
N ALA A 281 -7.28 96.33 -50.93
CA ALA A 281 -7.53 96.82 -52.29
C ALA A 281 -8.96 97.37 -52.45
N THR A 282 -9.98 96.70 -51.89
CA THR A 282 -11.36 97.21 -51.92
C THR A 282 -11.52 98.50 -51.12
N LEU A 283 -10.90 98.62 -49.95
CA LEU A 283 -10.93 99.85 -49.15
C LEU A 283 -10.26 101.02 -49.86
N HIS A 284 -9.13 100.77 -50.53
CA HIS A 284 -8.44 101.80 -51.31
C HIS A 284 -9.26 102.26 -52.52
N SER A 285 -9.94 101.33 -53.18
CA SER A 285 -10.91 101.64 -54.25
C SER A 285 -12.05 102.51 -53.73
N MET A 286 -12.65 102.14 -52.59
CA MET A 286 -13.71 102.94 -51.96
C MET A 286 -13.23 104.34 -51.56
N GLN A 287 -11.99 104.48 -51.07
CA GLN A 287 -11.40 105.78 -50.75
C GLN A 287 -11.30 106.68 -51.98
N LEU A 288 -10.79 106.15 -53.11
CA LEU A 288 -10.67 106.92 -54.36
C LEU A 288 -12.04 107.35 -54.91
N ASP A 289 -13.05 106.49 -54.78
CA ASP A 289 -14.41 106.82 -55.21
C ASP A 289 -15.04 107.89 -54.31
N LEU A 290 -14.80 107.82 -53.00
CA LEU A 290 -15.22 108.84 -52.05
C LEU A 290 -14.54 110.18 -52.36
N GLU A 291 -13.22 110.18 -52.59
CA GLU A 291 -12.44 111.37 -52.97
C GLU A 291 -12.97 112.01 -54.25
N ARG A 292 -13.28 111.22 -55.29
CA ARG A 292 -13.90 111.74 -56.53
C ARG A 292 -15.27 112.33 -56.28
N THR A 293 -16.11 111.68 -55.48
CA THR A 293 -17.46 112.14 -55.18
C THR A 293 -17.43 113.44 -54.37
N LEU A 294 -16.51 113.55 -53.43
CA LEU A 294 -16.29 114.76 -52.64
C LEU A 294 -15.78 115.91 -53.51
N ALA A 295 -14.79 115.66 -54.36
CA ALA A 295 -14.26 116.65 -55.30
C ALA A 295 -15.34 117.17 -56.26
N TYR A 296 -16.20 116.27 -56.76
CA TYR A 296 -17.32 116.63 -57.63
C TYR A 296 -18.35 117.52 -56.92
N HIS A 297 -18.75 117.17 -55.69
CA HIS A 297 -19.70 117.98 -54.93
C HIS A 297 -19.14 119.31 -54.46
N ILE A 298 -17.86 119.37 -54.06
CA ILE A 298 -17.18 120.62 -53.72
C ILE A 298 -17.06 121.52 -54.95
N GLY A 299 -16.68 120.97 -56.10
CA GLY A 299 -16.63 121.72 -57.37
C GLY A 299 -17.98 122.36 -57.72
N ASN A 300 -19.05 121.56 -57.69
CA ASN A 300 -20.41 122.06 -57.95
C ASN A 300 -20.87 123.13 -56.93
N ALA A 301 -20.46 123.01 -55.67
CA ALA A 301 -20.78 124.01 -54.64
C ALA A 301 -20.05 125.35 -54.90
N PHE A 302 -18.78 125.30 -55.33
CA PHE A 302 -18.02 126.49 -55.68
C PHE A 302 -18.56 127.17 -56.96
N ASP A 303 -18.92 126.40 -57.99
CA ASP A 303 -19.56 126.96 -59.19
C ASP A 303 -20.89 127.67 -58.86
N LEU A 304 -21.67 127.10 -57.93
CA LEU A 304 -22.91 127.72 -57.45
C LEU A 304 -22.64 129.05 -56.72
N VAL A 305 -21.61 129.11 -55.88
CA VAL A 305 -21.19 130.33 -55.17
C VAL A 305 -20.67 131.39 -56.14
N GLU A 306 -19.88 130.99 -57.14
CA GLU A 306 -19.37 131.89 -58.18
C GLU A 306 -20.52 132.49 -59.02
N THR A 307 -21.51 131.67 -59.36
CA THR A 307 -22.71 132.11 -60.08
C THR A 307 -23.55 133.11 -59.25
N GLN A 308 -23.63 132.89 -57.93
CA GLN A 308 -24.30 133.82 -57.00
C GLN A 308 -23.51 135.15 -56.88
N LEU A 309 -22.18 135.11 -56.79
CA LEU A 309 -21.31 136.29 -56.71
C LEU A 309 -21.35 137.14 -57.99
N LEU A 310 -21.42 136.50 -59.16
CA LEU A 310 -21.59 137.18 -60.45
C LEU A 310 -22.96 137.86 -60.57
N ASN A 311 -24.00 137.29 -59.97
CA ASN A 311 -25.32 137.92 -59.93
C ASN A 311 -25.36 139.13 -58.98
N VAL A 312 -24.64 139.09 -57.86
CA VAL A 312 -24.55 140.22 -56.90
C VAL A 312 -23.72 141.38 -57.46
N THR A 313 -22.58 141.10 -58.11
CA THR A 313 -21.74 142.14 -58.75
C THR A 313 -22.46 142.82 -59.91
N ARG A 314 -23.27 142.08 -60.69
CA ARG A 314 -24.13 142.64 -61.74
C ARG A 314 -25.26 143.53 -61.19
N PHE A 315 -25.69 143.30 -59.94
CA PHE A 315 -26.67 144.14 -59.25
C PHE A 315 -26.06 145.44 -58.70
N MET A 316 -24.84 145.39 -58.16
CA MET A 316 -24.18 146.58 -57.59
C MET A 316 -23.70 147.59 -58.64
N VAL A 317 -23.28 147.15 -59.83
CA VAL A 317 -22.76 148.08 -60.87
C VAL A 317 -23.89 148.83 -61.61
N ARG A 318 -25.12 148.31 -61.66
CA ARG A 318 -26.27 149.04 -62.22
C ARG A 318 -26.88 150.08 -61.26
N GLY A 319 -26.44 150.13 -60.00
CA GLY A 319 -27.01 151.02 -58.98
C GLY A 319 -26.35 152.40 -58.84
N PHE A 320 -25.15 152.63 -59.41
CA PHE A 320 -24.40 153.87 -59.15
C PHE A 320 -24.49 154.96 -60.24
N ASP A 321 -25.14 154.70 -61.38
CA ASP A 321 -25.37 155.71 -62.43
C ASP A 321 -26.68 156.52 -62.28
N ALA A 322 -27.39 156.36 -61.16
CA ALA A 322 -28.70 156.99 -60.93
C ALA A 322 -28.75 157.79 -59.61
N SER A 323 -27.86 158.77 -59.42
CA SER A 323 -28.13 159.89 -58.50
C SER A 323 -27.23 161.11 -58.77
N ALA A 324 -27.23 161.58 -60.01
CA ALA A 324 -26.91 162.97 -60.35
C ALA A 324 -28.20 163.65 -60.82
N LYS A 325 -28.97 164.17 -59.86
CA LYS A 325 -29.89 165.32 -59.96
C LYS A 325 -30.58 165.57 -58.64
#